data_AF-A0A060YP12-F1
#
_entry.id   AF-A0A060YP12-F1
#
_cell.length_a   1.000
_cell.length_b   1.000
_cell.length_c   1.000
_cell.angle_alpha   90.00
_cell.angle_beta   90.00
_cell.angle_gamma   90.00
#
_symmetry.space_group_name_H-M   'P 1'
#
loop_
_entity.id
_entity.type
_entity.pdbx_description
1 polymer ?
#
loop_
_entity_poly.entity_id
_entity_poly.type
_entity_poly.pdbx_seq_one_letter_code
_entity_poly.pdbx_strand_id
1 'polypeptide(L)'
;MFSSDQSCWFVRKVICWRAVASMAWSVLLLLPTTALFVLLSRFSLFHPILWMSECLSLLTSASAIFSFILLCGVVLMVGFFNLEYYTVVPSIACSKIALLGQVLHPRQFVHSLVHCIMGVVVAWCCAFTIGGRYRSLGHPCTQDER
;
A
#
# COMPACT_ATOMS: atom_id res chain seq x y z
N MET A 1 -31.80 4.27 27.73
CA MET A 1 -30.44 4.57 28.21
C MET A 1 -29.69 3.24 28.18
N PHE A 2 -28.91 2.96 27.11
CA PHE A 2 -28.20 1.69 26.98
C PHE A 2 -27.10 1.62 28.06
N SER A 3 -26.92 0.45 28.67
CA SER A 3 -25.84 0.23 29.64
C SER A 3 -24.49 0.52 28.99
N SER A 4 -23.57 1.17 29.72
CA SER A 4 -22.25 1.58 29.20
C SER A 4 -21.46 0.40 28.62
N ASP A 5 -21.65 -0.81 29.17
CA ASP A 5 -21.07 -2.05 28.67
C ASP A 5 -21.60 -2.45 27.28
N GLN A 6 -22.91 -2.30 27.07
CA GLN A 6 -23.58 -2.64 25.82
C GLN A 6 -23.20 -1.66 24.70
N SER A 7 -22.96 -0.42 25.07
CA SER A 7 -22.47 0.65 24.19
C SER A 7 -21.02 0.39 23.76
N CYS A 8 -20.15 -0.01 24.69
CA CYS A 8 -18.75 -0.33 24.42
C CYS A 8 -18.60 -1.58 23.54
N TRP A 9 -19.39 -2.63 23.81
CA TRP A 9 -19.43 -3.84 22.99
C TRP A 9 -19.89 -3.57 21.56
N PHE A 10 -20.97 -2.78 21.40
CA PHE A 10 -21.50 -2.42 20.07
C PHE A 10 -20.50 -1.58 19.27
N VAL A 11 -19.90 -0.56 19.90
CA VAL A 11 -18.89 0.31 19.26
C VAL A 11 -17.67 -0.52 18.82
N ARG A 12 -17.15 -1.40 19.67
CA ARG A 12 -15.99 -2.25 19.33
C ARG A 12 -16.30 -3.23 18.20
N LYS A 13 -17.46 -3.86 18.23
CA LYS A 13 -17.86 -4.85 17.21
C LYS A 13 -18.12 -4.18 15.86
N VAL A 14 -18.81 -3.05 15.84
CA VAL A 14 -19.15 -2.32 14.60
C VAL A 14 -17.90 -1.69 13.98
N ILE A 15 -17.01 -1.09 14.78
CA ILE A 15 -15.74 -0.54 14.28
C ILE A 15 -14.83 -1.64 13.74
N CYS A 16 -14.70 -2.75 14.46
CA CYS A 16 -13.90 -3.89 14.00
C CYS A 16 -14.43 -4.44 12.68
N TRP A 17 -15.76 -4.61 12.55
CA TRP A 17 -16.38 -5.06 11.30
C TRP A 17 -16.11 -4.11 10.15
N ARG A 18 -16.26 -2.80 10.36
CA ARG A 18 -15.96 -1.77 9.34
C ARG A 18 -14.50 -1.80 8.91
N ALA A 19 -13.59 -1.97 9.87
CA ALA A 19 -12.17 -2.02 9.57
C ALA A 19 -11.79 -3.28 8.79
N VAL A 20 -12.28 -4.45 9.21
CA VAL A 20 -12.06 -5.71 8.47
C VAL A 20 -12.65 -5.62 7.07
N ALA A 21 -13.85 -5.06 6.91
CA ALA A 21 -14.44 -4.83 5.60
C ALA A 21 -13.57 -3.91 4.74
N SER A 22 -13.09 -2.79 5.29
CA SER A 22 -12.19 -1.87 4.58
C SER A 22 -10.88 -2.56 4.14
N MET A 23 -10.28 -3.37 5.00
CA MET A 23 -9.07 -4.14 4.68
C MET A 23 -9.35 -5.15 3.57
N ALA A 24 -10.45 -5.89 3.66
CA ALA A 24 -10.86 -6.86 2.65
C ALA A 24 -11.06 -6.20 1.28
N TRP A 25 -11.75 -5.05 1.24
CA TRP A 25 -11.91 -4.27 0.01
C TRP A 25 -10.58 -3.76 -0.54
N SER A 26 -9.66 -3.33 0.32
CA SER A 26 -8.34 -2.85 -0.10
C SER A 26 -7.49 -3.96 -0.72
N VAL A 27 -7.51 -5.16 -0.13
CA VAL A 27 -6.84 -6.34 -0.69
C VAL A 27 -7.49 -6.77 -2.00
N LEU A 28 -8.82 -6.74 -2.09
CA LEU A 28 -9.53 -7.07 -3.33
C LEU A 28 -9.20 -6.09 -4.45
N LEU A 29 -9.08 -4.79 -4.15
CA LEU A 29 -8.71 -3.74 -5.10
C LEU A 29 -7.21 -3.78 -5.48
N LEU A 30 -6.37 -4.49 -4.72
CA LEU A 30 -4.95 -4.61 -5.03
C LEU A 30 -4.71 -5.33 -6.37
N LEU A 31 -5.50 -6.36 -6.68
CA LEU A 31 -5.37 -7.11 -7.93
C LEU A 31 -5.74 -6.28 -9.18
N PRO A 32 -6.91 -5.62 -9.25
CA PRO A 32 -7.25 -4.78 -10.40
C PRO A 32 -6.35 -3.55 -10.52
N THR A 33 -5.88 -2.96 -9.40
CA THR A 33 -4.96 -1.80 -9.46
C THR A 33 -3.57 -2.18 -9.95
N THR A 34 -3.03 -3.32 -9.53
CA THR A 34 -1.74 -3.83 -10.05
C THR A 34 -1.86 -4.23 -11.51
N ALA A 35 -2.97 -4.88 -11.92
CA ALA A 35 -3.25 -5.18 -13.32
C ALA A 35 -3.30 -3.90 -14.18
N LEU A 36 -4.03 -2.87 -13.72
CA LEU A 36 -4.10 -1.58 -14.40
C LEU A 36 -2.73 -0.91 -14.49
N PHE A 37 -1.92 -0.95 -13.44
CA PHE A 37 -0.56 -0.44 -13.45
C PHE A 37 0.32 -1.11 -14.51
N VAL A 38 0.28 -2.45 -14.59
CA VAL A 38 1.05 -3.21 -15.59
C VAL A 38 0.60 -2.87 -17.01
N LEU A 39 -0.71 -2.83 -17.24
CA LEU A 39 -1.29 -2.43 -18.52
C LEU A 39 -0.81 -1.04 -18.95
N LEU A 40 -0.94 -0.04 -18.07
CA LEU A 40 -0.50 1.32 -18.36
C LEU A 40 1.02 1.41 -18.59
N SER A 41 1.82 0.65 -17.84
CA SER A 41 3.28 0.67 -17.96
C SER A 41 3.81 0.11 -19.28
N ARG A 42 3.06 -0.80 -19.92
CA ARG A 42 3.45 -1.48 -21.17
C ARG A 42 2.53 -1.13 -22.33
N PHE A 43 1.77 -0.06 -22.22
CA PHE A 43 0.75 0.33 -23.18
C PHE A 43 1.30 0.41 -24.61
N SER A 44 0.71 -0.37 -25.53
CA SER A 44 1.08 -0.39 -26.94
C SER A 44 -0.17 -0.31 -27.82
N LEU A 45 -0.25 0.77 -28.61
CA LEU A 45 -1.40 1.04 -29.50
C LEU A 45 -1.44 0.12 -30.72
N PHE A 46 -0.29 -0.33 -31.20
CA PHE A 46 -0.17 -0.99 -32.51
C PHE A 46 -0.38 -2.51 -32.45
N HIS A 47 -0.23 -3.13 -31.27
CA HIS A 47 -0.38 -4.58 -31.09
C HIS A 47 -1.16 -4.93 -29.81
N PRO A 48 -2.48 -4.65 -29.76
CA PRO A 48 -3.27 -4.79 -28.54
C PRO A 48 -3.36 -6.24 -28.03
N ILE A 49 -3.44 -7.22 -28.92
CA ILE A 49 -3.54 -8.65 -28.54
C ILE A 49 -2.23 -9.14 -27.93
N LEU A 50 -1.09 -8.79 -28.53
CA LEU A 50 0.23 -9.17 -28.05
C LEU A 50 0.52 -8.53 -26.68
N TRP A 51 0.23 -7.23 -26.57
CA TRP A 51 0.37 -6.46 -25.32
C TRP A 51 -0.42 -7.08 -24.16
N MET A 52 -1.70 -7.44 -24.39
CA MET A 52 -2.52 -8.06 -23.36
C MET A 52 -1.98 -9.43 -22.93
N SER A 53 -1.50 -10.24 -23.88
CA SER A 53 -0.91 -11.55 -23.59
C SER A 53 0.39 -11.44 -22.78
N GLU A 54 1.28 -10.52 -23.16
CA GLU A 54 2.51 -10.25 -22.42
C GLU A 54 2.24 -9.74 -20.99
N CYS A 55 1.28 -8.82 -20.83
CA CYS A 55 0.89 -8.34 -19.50
C CYS A 55 0.33 -9.47 -18.62
N LEU A 56 -0.48 -10.37 -19.18
CA LEU A 56 -1.07 -11.48 -18.45
C LEU A 56 -0.02 -12.53 -18.06
N SER A 57 0.96 -12.78 -18.93
CA SER A 57 2.14 -13.61 -18.65
C SER A 57 3.00 -13.01 -17.53
N LEU A 58 3.22 -11.68 -17.54
CA LEU A 58 3.96 -10.99 -16.48
C LEU A 58 3.22 -11.07 -15.14
N LEU A 59 1.90 -10.84 -15.12
CA LEU A 59 1.06 -10.94 -13.92
C LEU A 59 1.06 -12.35 -13.30
N THR A 60 1.13 -13.39 -14.13
CA THR A 60 1.15 -14.79 -13.68
C THR A 60 2.56 -15.32 -13.36
N SER A 61 3.60 -14.51 -13.59
CA SER A 61 4.97 -14.89 -13.25
C SER A 61 5.16 -15.03 -11.72
N ALA A 62 6.01 -15.96 -11.30
CA ALA A 62 6.35 -16.15 -9.88
C ALA A 62 6.82 -14.84 -9.20
N SER A 63 7.46 -13.97 -9.99
CA SER A 63 8.01 -12.70 -9.53
C SER A 63 6.94 -11.63 -9.28
N ALA A 64 5.86 -11.64 -10.07
CA ALA A 64 4.69 -10.81 -9.83
C ALA A 64 3.88 -11.33 -8.64
N ILE A 65 3.76 -12.65 -8.48
CA ILE A 65 3.11 -13.27 -7.31
C ILE A 65 3.83 -12.86 -6.02
N PHE A 66 5.17 -12.91 -6.00
CA PHE A 66 5.96 -12.45 -4.85
C PHE A 66 5.73 -10.96 -4.55
N SER A 67 5.73 -10.11 -5.58
CA SER A 67 5.45 -8.67 -5.42
C SER A 67 4.04 -8.42 -4.90
N PHE A 68 3.05 -9.22 -5.34
CA PHE A 68 1.68 -9.13 -4.86
C PHE A 68 1.54 -9.50 -3.38
N ILE A 69 2.25 -10.54 -2.92
CA ILE A 69 2.30 -10.92 -1.50
C ILE A 69 2.89 -9.78 -0.66
N LEU A 70 3.99 -9.16 -1.10
CA LEU A 70 4.59 -8.02 -0.41
C LEU A 70 3.64 -6.82 -0.35
N LEU A 71 3.01 -6.45 -1.47
CA LEU A 71 2.04 -5.37 -1.52
C LEU A 71 0.82 -5.64 -0.65
N CYS A 72 0.34 -6.88 -0.59
CA CYS A 72 -0.74 -7.28 0.32
C CYS A 72 -0.34 -7.04 1.78
N GLY A 73 0.88 -7.44 2.18
CA GLY A 73 1.43 -7.15 3.50
C GLY A 73 1.48 -5.65 3.81
N VAL A 74 1.89 -4.82 2.84
CA VAL A 74 1.89 -3.36 2.99
C VAL A 74 0.47 -2.83 3.19
N VAL A 75 -0.49 -3.24 2.36
CA VAL A 75 -1.90 -2.80 2.49
C VAL A 75 -2.49 -3.17 3.85
N LEU A 76 -2.23 -4.39 4.33
CA LEU A 76 -2.70 -4.82 5.65
C LEU A 76 -2.07 -4.02 6.78
N MET A 77 -0.76 -3.75 6.71
CA MET A 77 -0.08 -2.92 7.71
C MET A 77 -0.60 -1.48 7.70
N VAL A 78 -0.73 -0.86 6.53
CA VAL A 78 -1.32 0.49 6.38
C VAL A 78 -2.73 0.48 6.96
N GLY A 79 -3.56 -0.52 6.63
CA GLY A 79 -4.90 -0.67 7.20
C GLY A 79 -4.86 -0.77 8.72
N PHE A 80 -3.91 -1.53 9.28
CA PHE A 80 -3.77 -1.67 10.71
C PHE A 80 -3.39 -0.35 11.40
N PHE A 81 -2.44 0.40 10.85
CA PHE A 81 -2.10 1.72 11.37
C PHE A 81 -3.26 2.73 11.24
N ASN A 82 -4.10 2.57 10.22
CA ASN A 82 -5.29 3.39 10.03
C ASN A 82 -6.46 3.04 10.98
N LEU A 83 -6.45 1.87 11.64
CA LEU A 83 -7.44 1.52 12.67
C LEU A 83 -7.57 2.58 13.76
N GLU A 84 -6.44 3.16 14.15
CA GLU A 84 -6.39 4.19 15.19
C GLU A 84 -7.22 5.43 14.81
N TYR A 85 -7.20 5.81 13.53
CA TYR A 85 -7.94 6.95 13.00
C TYR A 85 -9.43 6.64 12.74
N TYR A 86 -9.83 5.37 12.70
CA TYR A 86 -11.25 4.98 12.64
C TYR A 86 -11.96 5.08 13.99
N THR A 87 -11.23 5.36 15.08
CA THR A 87 -11.83 5.62 16.38
C THR A 87 -12.32 7.08 16.46
N VAL A 88 -13.56 7.27 16.93
CA VAL A 88 -14.29 8.56 16.92
C VAL A 88 -13.78 9.55 17.98
N VAL A 89 -12.54 9.43 18.45
CA VAL A 89 -11.97 10.37 19.42
C VAL A 89 -11.23 11.45 18.65
N PRO A 90 -11.84 12.64 18.44
CA PRO A 90 -11.13 13.70 17.76
C PRO A 90 -10.01 14.18 18.68
N SER A 91 -8.76 13.98 18.24
CA SER A 91 -7.59 14.65 18.82
C SER A 91 -7.63 16.12 18.39
N ILE A 92 -8.50 16.92 19.02
CA ILE A 92 -8.59 18.36 18.76
C ILE A 92 -7.41 19.03 19.46
N ALA A 93 -6.38 19.39 18.70
CA ALA A 93 -5.33 20.26 19.20
C ALA A 93 -5.94 21.65 19.44
N CYS A 94 -6.30 21.96 20.69
CA CYS A 94 -6.88 23.26 21.07
C CYS A 94 -5.92 24.46 20.91
N SER A 95 -4.64 24.25 20.53
CA SER A 95 -3.68 25.34 20.29
C SER A 95 -2.68 25.02 19.17
N LYS A 96 -2.14 26.05 18.51
CA LYS A 96 -1.09 25.94 17.47
C LYS A 96 0.19 25.25 17.98
N ILE A 97 0.49 25.40 19.27
CA ILE A 97 1.66 24.82 19.93
C ILE A 97 1.42 23.34 20.24
N ALA A 98 0.19 22.97 20.63
CA ALA A 98 -0.22 21.58 20.75
C ALA A 98 -0.20 20.87 19.39
N LEU A 99 -0.54 21.58 18.31
CA LEU A 99 -0.46 21.07 16.95
C LEU A 99 1.00 20.83 16.50
N LEU A 100 1.92 21.76 16.79
CA LEU A 100 3.37 21.53 16.58
C LEU A 100 3.90 20.40 17.48
N GLY A 101 3.43 20.33 18.73
CA GLY A 101 3.77 19.28 19.68
C GLY A 101 3.29 17.90 19.26
N GLN A 102 2.18 17.80 18.53
CA GLN A 102 1.73 16.54 17.93
C GLN A 102 2.64 16.09 16.77
N VAL A 103 3.10 17.00 15.93
CA VAL A 103 4.02 16.69 14.82
C VAL A 103 5.39 16.25 15.36
N LEU A 104 5.89 16.90 16.41
CA LEU A 104 7.15 16.54 17.08
C LEU A 104 7.01 15.35 18.05
N HIS A 105 5.80 14.81 18.22
CA HIS A 105 5.57 13.69 19.12
C HIS A 105 6.29 12.45 18.57
N PRO A 106 7.15 11.78 19.36
CA PRO A 106 7.99 10.67 18.88
C PRO A 106 7.16 9.53 18.25
N ARG A 107 5.92 9.36 18.69
CA ARG A 107 4.95 8.42 18.09
C ARG A 107 4.59 8.74 16.65
N GLN A 108 4.41 10.02 16.29
CA GLN A 108 4.12 10.42 14.91
C GLN A 108 5.33 10.27 14.01
N PHE A 109 6.54 10.52 14.53
CA PHE A 109 7.77 10.27 13.79
C PHE A 109 7.93 8.78 13.45
N VAL A 110 7.73 7.88 14.43
CA VAL A 110 7.77 6.43 14.19
C VAL A 110 6.70 6.01 13.18
N HIS A 111 5.46 6.50 13.32
CA HIS A 111 4.39 6.23 12.37
C HIS A 111 4.76 6.68 10.94
N SER A 112 5.32 7.88 10.78
CA SER A 112 5.78 8.40 9.49
C SER A 112 6.94 7.58 8.92
N LEU A 113 7.89 7.15 9.76
CA LEU A 113 9.01 6.31 9.34
C LEU A 113 8.52 4.96 8.80
N VAL A 114 7.54 4.35 9.48
CA VAL A 114 6.91 3.10 9.08
C VAL A 114 6.20 3.25 7.72
N HIS A 115 5.44 4.33 7.52
CA HIS A 115 4.81 4.62 6.22
C HIS A 115 5.85 4.91 5.12
N CYS A 116 6.97 5.53 5.45
CA CYS A 116 8.07 5.75 4.52
C CYS A 116 8.67 4.42 4.04
N ILE A 117 8.97 3.49 4.97
CA ILE A 117 9.48 2.16 4.63
C ILE A 117 8.49 1.41 3.74
N MET A 118 7.20 1.47 4.06
CA MET A 118 6.14 0.89 3.23
C MET A 118 6.12 1.49 1.83
N GLY A 119 6.26 2.81 1.71
CA GLY A 119 6.34 3.50 0.42
C GLY A 119 7.55 3.04 -0.41
N VAL A 120 8.71 2.84 0.21
CA VAL A 120 9.90 2.29 -0.45
C VAL A 120 9.66 0.87 -0.95
N VAL A 121 9.00 0.01 -0.16
CA VAL A 121 8.64 -1.35 -0.58
C VAL A 121 7.69 -1.32 -1.79
N VAL A 122 6.68 -0.45 -1.78
CA VAL A 122 5.75 -0.28 -2.91
C VAL A 122 6.49 0.17 -4.15
N ALA A 123 7.35 1.20 -4.03
CA ALA A 123 8.14 1.72 -5.14
C ALA A 123 9.08 0.64 -5.72
N TRP A 124 9.70 -0.16 -4.86
CA TRP A 124 10.54 -1.29 -5.25
C TRP A 124 9.74 -2.34 -6.02
N CYS A 125 8.57 -2.75 -5.52
CA CYS A 125 7.68 -3.68 -6.21
C CYS A 125 7.25 -3.14 -7.58
N CYS A 126 6.93 -1.84 -7.69
CA CYS A 126 6.60 -1.20 -8.96
C CYS A 126 7.78 -1.24 -9.96
N ALA A 127 8.98 -0.87 -9.53
CA ALA A 127 10.18 -0.88 -10.36
C ALA A 127 10.52 -2.31 -10.84
N PHE A 128 10.40 -3.28 -9.94
CA PHE A 128 10.62 -4.68 -10.26
C PHE A 128 9.59 -5.22 -11.27
N THR A 129 8.32 -4.80 -11.14
CA THR A 129 7.22 -5.21 -12.02
C THR A 129 7.34 -4.60 -13.42
N ILE A 130 7.80 -3.34 -13.54
CA ILE A 130 8.08 -2.71 -14.85
C ILE A 130 9.24 -3.43 -15.55
N GLY A 131 10.28 -3.82 -14.82
CA GLY A 131 11.44 -4.53 -15.38
C GLY A 131 12.33 -3.66 -16.29
N GLY A 132 13.25 -4.30 -17.03
CA GLY A 132 14.21 -3.61 -17.91
C GLY A 132 15.31 -2.87 -17.13
N ARG A 133 15.66 -1.65 -17.57
CA ARG A 133 16.71 -0.81 -16.94
C ARG A 133 16.39 -0.37 -15.51
N TYR A 134 15.15 -0.55 -15.06
CA TYR A 134 14.68 -0.17 -13.72
C TYR A 134 14.67 -1.33 -12.72
N ARG A 135 15.07 -2.54 -13.14
CA ARG A 135 15.11 -3.75 -12.30
C ARG A 135 16.30 -3.79 -11.34
N SER A 136 17.34 -3.01 -11.61
CA SER A 136 18.56 -2.91 -10.82
C SER A 136 18.88 -1.44 -10.57
N LEU A 137 19.16 -1.06 -9.31
CA LEU A 137 19.65 0.27 -8.93
C LEU A 137 21.06 0.57 -9.48
N GLY A 138 21.74 -0.42 -10.05
CA GLY A 138 23.03 -0.27 -10.72
C GLY A 138 22.95 -0.72 -12.18
N HIS A 139 23.49 0.09 -13.08
CA HIS A 139 23.77 -0.32 -14.45
C HIS A 139 25.08 -1.11 -14.45
N PRO A 140 25.10 -2.40 -14.82
CA PRO A 140 26.38 -3.07 -15.09
C PRO A 140 27.03 -2.35 -16.26
N CYS A 141 28.26 -1.88 -16.09
CA CYS A 141 29.08 -1.41 -17.21
C CYS A 141 29.34 -2.62 -18.10
N THR A 142 28.82 -2.63 -19.33
CA THR A 142 29.28 -3.54 -20.36
C THR A 142 30.71 -3.15 -20.70
N GLN A 143 31.68 -3.93 -20.21
CA GLN A 143 33.03 -3.95 -20.79
C GLN A 143 32.91 -4.58 -22.18
N ASP A 144 32.54 -3.79 -23.18
CA ASP A 144 32.63 -4.18 -24.58
C ASP A 144 33.19 -3.02 -25.41
N GLU A 145 34.28 -2.43 -24.89
CA GLU A 145 35.15 -1.53 -25.64
C GLU A 145 36.62 -1.85 -25.32
N ARG A 146 37.06 -3.06 -25.68
CA ARG A 146 38.37 -3.32 -26.30
C ARG A 146 38.56 -4.75 -26.78
#